data_AF-A0A1U7RT69-F1
#
_entry.id   AF-A0A1U7RT69-F1
#
_cell.length_a   1.000
_cell.length_b   1.000
_cell.length_c   1.000
_cell.angle_alpha   90.00
_cell.angle_beta   90.00
_cell.angle_gamma   90.00
#
_symmetry.space_group_name_H-M   'P 1'
#
loop_
_entity.id
_entity.type
_entity.pdbx_description
1 polymer ?
#
loop_
_entity_poly.entity_id
_entity_poly.type
_entity_poly.pdbx_seq_one_letter_code
_entity_poly.pdbx_strand_id
1 'polypeptide(L)'
;MPVKGGIKCIKYLLFVFNFIFWLAGTAVLAIGLWLRFDAQTKSIFELESNNTTFYTGVYILIGAGALMMLVGFLGCCGALQESQCMLGLVIQEVKDFYTATYQKRSQPAARETLRALQHALNCCGLTGPLEQQFMDTCPKKELLESLTVLPCPAAIEEIFNSKLNVIGAVGIGIAVVMIFGMIFSMILCCAIRRSREMV
;
A
#
# COMPACT_ATOMS: atom_id res chain seq x y z
N MET A 1 28.55 9.33 -23.93
CA MET A 1 27.79 8.99 -22.69
C MET A 1 26.70 10.06 -22.45
N PRO A 2 25.54 10.05 -23.15
CA PRO A 2 24.57 11.15 -23.09
C PRO A 2 23.48 10.99 -22.00
N VAL A 3 23.55 9.95 -21.16
CA VAL A 3 22.43 9.57 -20.26
C VAL A 3 22.38 10.38 -18.94
N LYS A 4 23.38 11.23 -18.64
CA LYS A 4 23.48 11.97 -17.36
C LYS A 4 22.37 13.02 -17.17
N GLY A 5 21.80 13.56 -18.25
CA GLY A 5 20.72 14.56 -18.17
C GLY A 5 19.33 13.96 -17.98
N GLY A 6 19.02 12.89 -18.71
CA GLY A 6 17.70 12.23 -18.67
C GLY A 6 17.38 11.58 -17.32
N ILE A 7 18.38 11.00 -16.66
CA ILE A 7 18.21 10.35 -15.35
C ILE A 7 17.81 11.37 -14.27
N LYS A 8 18.33 12.61 -14.33
CA LYS A 8 17.93 13.68 -13.39
C LYS A 8 16.48 14.11 -13.59
N CYS A 9 16.02 14.20 -14.84
CA CYS A 9 14.64 14.53 -15.17
C CYS A 9 13.67 13.45 -14.67
N ILE A 10 14.00 12.17 -14.89
CA ILE A 10 13.20 11.04 -14.42
C ILE A 10 13.13 11.00 -12.89
N LYS A 11 14.25 11.24 -12.18
CA LYS A 11 14.26 11.33 -10.71
C LYS A 11 13.33 12.44 -10.20
N TYR A 12 13.37 13.62 -10.83
CA TYR A 12 12.52 14.75 -10.43
C TYR A 12 11.03 14.46 -10.69
N LEU A 13 10.71 13.87 -11.84
CA LEU A 13 9.34 13.43 -12.14
C LEU A 13 8.85 12.37 -11.15
N LEU A 14 9.67 11.37 -10.83
CA LEU A 14 9.32 10.35 -9.83
C LEU A 14 9.09 10.97 -8.45
N PHE A 15 9.92 11.93 -8.02
CA PHE A 15 9.73 12.63 -6.75
C PHE A 15 8.40 13.41 -6.72
N VAL A 16 8.12 14.20 -7.76
CA VAL A 16 6.89 15.00 -7.84
C VAL A 16 5.64 14.12 -7.87
N PHE A 17 5.63 13.05 -8.65
CA PHE A 17 4.47 12.16 -8.71
C PHE A 17 4.23 11.41 -7.39
N ASN A 18 5.28 10.87 -6.76
CA ASN A 18 5.14 10.22 -5.45
C ASN A 18 4.68 11.20 -4.36
N PHE A 19 5.13 12.46 -4.43
CA PHE A 19 4.67 13.51 -3.53
C PHE A 19 3.18 13.84 -3.73
N ILE A 20 2.70 13.89 -4.98
CA ILE A 20 1.27 14.08 -5.28
C ILE A 20 0.43 12.89 -4.75
N PHE A 21 0.91 11.66 -4.96
CA PHE A 21 0.25 10.46 -4.41
C PHE A 21 0.20 10.46 -2.88
N TRP A 22 1.26 10.92 -2.23
CA TRP A 22 1.31 11.07 -0.77
C TRP A 22 0.27 12.10 -0.27
N LEU A 23 0.16 13.25 -0.92
CA LEU A 23 -0.86 14.26 -0.61
C LEU A 23 -2.28 13.73 -0.84
N ALA A 24 -2.51 13.04 -1.95
CA ALA A 24 -3.80 12.42 -2.26
C ALA A 24 -4.19 11.35 -1.22
N GLY A 25 -3.24 10.50 -0.83
CA GLY A 25 -3.44 9.49 0.23
C GLY A 25 -3.78 10.14 1.57
N THR A 26 -3.09 11.21 1.94
CA THR A 26 -3.37 11.99 3.16
C THR A 26 -4.78 12.60 3.12
N ALA A 27 -5.20 13.14 1.99
CA ALA A 27 -6.54 13.72 1.82
C ALA A 27 -7.65 12.66 1.95
N VAL A 28 -7.49 11.51 1.27
CA VAL A 28 -8.44 10.39 1.35
C VAL A 28 -8.52 9.83 2.77
N LEU A 29 -7.38 9.71 3.45
CA LEU A 29 -7.33 9.27 4.84
C LEU A 29 -8.00 10.27 5.79
N ALA A 30 -7.79 11.57 5.59
CA ALA A 30 -8.46 12.62 6.35
C ALA A 30 -9.98 12.57 6.15
N ILE A 31 -10.47 12.39 4.92
CA ILE A 31 -11.89 12.25 4.62
C ILE A 31 -12.46 10.97 5.26
N GLY A 32 -11.76 9.83 5.15
CA GLY A 32 -12.18 8.58 5.77
C GLY A 32 -12.26 8.67 7.30
N LEU A 33 -11.29 9.33 7.93
CA LEU A 33 -11.31 9.58 9.37
C LEU A 33 -12.41 10.58 9.76
N TRP A 34 -12.62 11.63 8.98
CA TRP A 34 -13.71 12.59 9.20
C TRP A 34 -15.07 11.89 9.23
N LEU A 35 -15.35 11.06 8.21
CA LEU A 35 -16.57 10.26 8.13
C LEU A 35 -16.72 9.28 9.31
N ARG A 36 -15.61 8.84 9.91
CA ARG A 36 -15.62 7.90 11.04
C ARG A 36 -15.82 8.59 12.40
N PHE A 37 -15.30 9.81 12.57
CA PHE A 37 -15.23 10.49 13.87
C PHE A 37 -16.24 11.62 14.05
N ASP A 38 -16.80 12.18 12.97
CA ASP A 38 -17.74 13.29 13.09
C ASP A 38 -19.05 12.87 13.79
N ALA A 39 -19.39 13.62 14.84
CA ALA A 39 -20.47 13.32 15.77
C ALA A 39 -21.87 13.62 15.21
N GLN A 40 -21.97 14.53 14.22
CA GLN A 40 -23.22 14.85 13.53
C GLN A 40 -23.59 13.75 12.53
N THR A 41 -22.59 13.12 11.91
CA THR A 41 -22.81 11.96 11.04
C THR A 41 -23.23 10.70 11.80
N LYS A 42 -22.75 10.46 13.03
CA LYS A 42 -23.11 9.26 13.81
C LYS A 42 -24.61 9.11 14.04
N SER A 43 -25.32 10.20 14.37
CA SER A 43 -26.77 10.15 14.65
C SER A 43 -27.64 9.97 13.41
N ILE A 44 -27.19 10.45 12.25
CA ILE A 44 -27.86 10.24 10.95
C ILE A 44 -27.56 8.81 10.43
N PHE A 45 -26.38 8.25 10.72
CA PHE A 45 -25.96 6.94 10.25
C PHE A 45 -26.37 5.76 11.16
N GLU A 46 -26.68 5.98 12.44
CA GLU A 46 -27.28 4.95 13.31
C GLU A 46 -28.78 4.76 13.09
N LEU A 47 -29.47 5.75 12.49
CA LEU A 47 -30.91 5.65 12.19
C LEU A 47 -31.21 4.71 11.00
N GLU A 48 -30.24 4.51 10.11
CA GLU A 48 -30.36 3.64 8.94
C GLU A 48 -29.81 2.24 9.25
N SER A 49 -30.62 1.51 10.02
CA SER A 49 -30.33 0.27 10.75
C SER A 49 -29.75 -0.95 10.00
N ASN A 50 -29.30 -0.89 8.73
CA ASN A 50 -28.85 -2.10 8.01
C ASN A 50 -27.70 -1.94 6.99
N ASN A 51 -27.03 -0.78 6.88
CA ASN A 51 -26.02 -0.61 5.83
C ASN A 51 -24.60 -0.95 6.28
N THR A 52 -24.35 -2.24 6.56
CA THR A 52 -22.99 -2.81 6.75
C THR A 52 -22.05 -2.44 5.59
N THR A 53 -22.59 -2.34 4.37
CA THR A 53 -21.90 -1.93 3.15
C THR A 53 -21.24 -0.56 3.25
N PHE A 54 -21.85 0.39 3.97
CA PHE A 54 -21.33 1.75 4.10
C PHE A 54 -20.15 1.83 5.07
N TYR A 55 -20.25 1.13 6.21
CA TYR A 55 -19.13 0.97 7.14
C TYR A 55 -17.95 0.28 6.47
N THR A 56 -18.22 -0.81 5.73
CA THR A 56 -17.19 -1.47 4.93
C THR A 56 -16.54 -0.52 3.93
N GLY A 57 -17.34 0.32 3.24
CA GLY A 57 -16.84 1.35 2.33
C GLY A 57 -15.90 2.36 3.00
N VAL A 58 -16.26 2.89 4.18
CA VAL A 58 -15.42 3.84 4.92
C VAL A 58 -14.11 3.19 5.39
N TYR A 59 -14.15 1.93 5.86
CA TYR A 59 -12.95 1.20 6.23
C TYR A 59 -12.04 0.92 5.02
N ILE A 60 -12.61 0.58 3.86
CA ILE A 60 -11.85 0.44 2.61
C ILE A 60 -11.22 1.77 2.21
N LEU A 61 -11.95 2.89 2.35
CA LEU A 61 -11.45 4.23 2.03
C LEU A 61 -10.27 4.63 2.92
N ILE A 62 -10.37 4.38 4.24
CA ILE A 62 -9.29 4.61 5.20
C ILE A 62 -8.09 3.72 4.86
N GLY A 63 -8.31 2.43 4.60
CA GLY A 63 -7.26 1.47 4.25
C GLY A 63 -6.55 1.84 2.96
N ALA A 64 -7.30 2.20 1.91
CA ALA A 64 -6.76 2.64 0.63
C ALA A 64 -5.99 3.97 0.77
N GLY A 65 -6.53 4.94 1.52
CA GLY A 65 -5.85 6.21 1.80
C GLY A 65 -4.53 6.01 2.54
N ALA A 66 -4.51 5.15 3.56
CA ALA A 66 -3.30 4.80 4.30
C ALA A 66 -2.25 4.13 3.41
N LEU A 67 -2.68 3.18 2.58
CA LEU A 67 -1.79 2.49 1.64
C LEU A 67 -1.19 3.46 0.61
N MET A 68 -2.00 4.34 0.02
CA MET A 68 -1.53 5.36 -0.91
C MET A 68 -0.55 6.34 -0.25
N MET A 69 -0.82 6.75 0.99
CA MET A 69 0.09 7.60 1.77
C MET A 69 1.44 6.89 2.04
N LEU A 70 1.40 5.62 2.43
CA LEU A 70 2.60 4.85 2.76
C LEU A 70 3.46 4.60 1.51
N VAL A 71 2.84 4.19 0.39
CA VAL A 71 3.52 4.01 -0.90
C VAL A 71 4.08 5.33 -1.43
N GLY A 72 3.35 6.44 -1.33
CA GLY A 72 3.82 7.76 -1.76
C GLY A 72 5.01 8.26 -0.93
N PHE A 73 4.99 8.05 0.39
CA PHE A 73 6.10 8.40 1.27
C PHE A 73 7.36 7.58 0.95
N LEU A 74 7.22 6.26 0.81
CA LEU A 74 8.31 5.37 0.43
C LEU A 74 8.86 5.71 -0.96
N GLY A 75 7.99 6.12 -1.89
CA GLY A 75 8.41 6.58 -3.22
C GLY A 75 9.21 7.89 -3.18
N CYS A 76 8.84 8.83 -2.31
CA CYS A 76 9.61 10.05 -2.07
C CYS A 76 10.97 9.76 -1.40
N CYS A 77 11.00 8.93 -0.36
CA CYS A 77 12.23 8.53 0.32
C CYS A 77 13.16 7.72 -0.61
N GLY A 78 12.61 6.80 -1.39
CA GLY A 78 13.35 6.01 -2.38
C GLY A 78 13.90 6.84 -3.55
N ALA A 79 13.20 7.89 -3.97
CA ALA A 79 13.71 8.83 -4.98
C ALA A 79 14.90 9.66 -4.47
N LEU A 80 14.96 9.92 -3.15
CA LEU A 80 16.03 10.66 -2.49
C LEU A 80 17.26 9.80 -2.14
N GLN A 81 17.11 8.48 -2.04
CA GLN A 81 18.17 7.59 -1.57
C GLN A 81 18.92 6.91 -2.75
N GLU A 82 20.16 7.33 -3.00
CA GLU A 82 21.00 6.85 -4.13
C GLU A 82 21.69 5.48 -3.90
N SER A 83 21.49 4.80 -2.77
CA SER A 83 22.24 3.57 -2.44
C SER A 83 21.48 2.27 -2.78
N GLN A 84 22.23 1.29 -3.30
CA GLN A 84 21.80 0.05 -3.93
C GLN A 84 21.10 -1.01 -3.04
N CYS A 85 20.44 -0.62 -1.94
CA CYS A 85 19.69 -1.55 -1.07
C CYS A 85 18.15 -1.42 -1.20
N MET A 86 17.63 -0.95 -2.35
CA MET A 86 16.19 -0.76 -2.58
C MET A 86 15.33 -1.99 -2.23
N LEU A 87 15.83 -3.20 -2.49
CA LEU A 87 15.09 -4.42 -2.18
C LEU A 87 15.02 -4.71 -0.67
N GLY A 88 16.12 -4.49 0.05
CA GLY A 88 16.20 -4.73 1.49
C GLY A 88 15.31 -3.76 2.29
N LEU A 89 15.22 -2.51 1.85
CA LEU A 89 14.41 -1.48 2.49
C LEU A 89 12.91 -1.83 2.38
N VAL A 90 12.43 -2.24 1.20
CA VAL A 90 11.03 -2.65 1.01
C VAL A 90 10.66 -3.86 1.88
N ILE A 91 11.56 -4.84 2.00
CA ILE A 91 11.30 -6.03 2.84
C ILE A 91 11.19 -5.63 4.32
N GLN A 92 12.07 -4.75 4.81
CA GLN A 92 12.04 -4.29 6.21
C GLN A 92 10.78 -3.47 6.49
N GLU A 93 10.39 -2.57 5.59
CA GLU A 93 9.17 -1.76 5.76
C GLU A 93 7.90 -2.62 5.80
N VAL A 94 7.81 -3.66 4.95
CA VAL A 94 6.67 -4.60 4.96
C VAL A 94 6.63 -5.39 6.27
N LYS A 95 7.79 -5.78 6.81
CA LYS A 95 7.89 -6.43 8.13
C LYS A 95 7.50 -5.49 9.27
N ASP A 96 7.95 -4.25 9.23
CA ASP A 96 7.65 -3.24 10.25
C ASP A 96 6.17 -2.89 10.25
N PHE A 97 5.57 -2.73 9.07
CA PHE A 97 4.13 -2.55 8.92
C PHE A 97 3.35 -3.75 9.47
N TYR A 98 3.77 -4.98 9.14
CA TYR A 98 3.12 -6.19 9.66
C TYR A 98 3.19 -6.25 11.18
N THR A 99 4.37 -5.99 11.75
CA THR A 99 4.61 -6.04 13.20
C THR A 99 3.82 -4.94 13.93
N ALA A 100 3.82 -3.72 13.40
CA ALA A 100 3.03 -2.60 13.94
C ALA A 100 1.53 -2.88 13.89
N THR A 101 1.04 -3.50 12.82
CA THR A 101 -0.37 -3.88 12.66
C THR A 101 -0.75 -5.02 13.59
N TYR A 102 0.14 -6.02 13.74
CA TYR A 102 -0.03 -7.14 14.66
C TYR A 102 -0.18 -6.66 16.11
N GLN A 103 0.65 -5.72 16.54
CA GLN A 103 0.59 -5.16 17.89
C GLN A 103 -0.71 -4.37 18.16
N LYS A 104 -1.32 -3.82 17.10
CA LYS A 104 -2.63 -3.15 17.14
C LYS A 104 -3.82 -4.09 16.87
N ARG A 105 -3.68 -5.42 16.92
CA ARG A 105 -4.75 -6.40 16.58
C ARG A 105 -6.08 -6.22 17.31
N SER A 106 -6.07 -5.55 18.47
CA SER A 106 -7.30 -5.25 19.23
C SER A 106 -8.24 -4.33 18.44
N GLN A 107 -7.69 -3.52 17.52
CA GLN A 107 -8.50 -2.70 16.63
C GLN A 107 -9.13 -3.56 15.53
N PRO A 108 -10.44 -3.40 15.25
CA PRO A 108 -11.14 -4.18 14.23
C PRO A 108 -10.55 -3.96 12.83
N ALA A 109 -10.08 -2.75 12.52
CA ALA A 109 -9.42 -2.44 11.26
C ALA A 109 -8.09 -3.20 11.08
N ALA A 110 -7.26 -3.23 12.13
CA ALA A 110 -5.98 -3.94 12.12
C ALA A 110 -6.20 -5.46 11.97
N ARG A 111 -7.26 -5.99 12.60
CA ARG A 111 -7.62 -7.41 12.52
C ARG A 111 -7.97 -7.87 11.10
N GLU A 112 -8.76 -7.09 10.36
CA GLU A 112 -9.11 -7.42 8.97
C GLU A 112 -7.90 -7.32 8.03
N THR A 113 -7.06 -6.28 8.20
CA THR A 113 -5.81 -6.19 7.44
C THR A 113 -4.88 -7.36 7.74
N LEU A 114 -4.79 -7.78 9.00
CA LEU A 114 -3.97 -8.91 9.41
C LEU A 114 -4.48 -10.22 8.80
N ARG A 115 -5.81 -10.43 8.78
CA ARG A 115 -6.45 -11.58 8.13
C ARG A 115 -6.13 -11.62 6.64
N ALA A 116 -6.34 -10.52 5.93
CA ALA A 116 -6.06 -10.45 4.49
C ALA A 116 -4.59 -10.75 4.19
N LEU A 117 -3.67 -10.18 4.98
CA LEU A 117 -2.23 -10.37 4.79
C LEU A 117 -1.80 -11.82 5.08
N GLN A 118 -2.31 -12.42 6.18
CA GLN A 118 -2.05 -13.81 6.55
C GLN A 118 -2.59 -14.80 5.50
N HIS A 119 -3.77 -14.53 4.93
CA HIS A 119 -4.33 -15.33 3.83
C HIS A 119 -3.54 -15.19 2.53
N ALA A 120 -3.14 -13.96 2.18
CA ALA A 120 -2.40 -13.68 0.94
C ALA A 120 -0.99 -14.28 0.93
N LEU A 121 -0.31 -14.26 2.08
CA LEU A 121 1.06 -14.76 2.26
C LEU A 121 1.10 -16.22 2.75
N ASN A 122 -0.06 -16.82 3.04
CA ASN A 122 -0.20 -18.18 3.56
C ASN A 122 0.62 -18.43 4.84
N CYS A 123 0.65 -17.44 5.73
CA CYS A 123 1.45 -17.40 6.96
C CYS A 123 0.57 -17.06 8.18
N CYS A 124 1.09 -17.24 9.40
CA CYS A 124 0.35 -16.88 10.62
C CYS A 124 1.30 -16.34 11.69
N GLY A 125 0.88 -15.28 12.38
CA GLY A 125 1.54 -14.75 13.57
C GLY A 125 2.94 -14.16 13.33
N LEU A 126 3.61 -13.84 14.45
CA LEU A 126 5.03 -13.47 14.48
C LEU A 126 5.90 -14.68 14.88
N THR A 127 5.36 -15.60 15.68
CA THR A 127 6.10 -16.73 16.27
C THR A 127 5.67 -18.11 15.75
N GLY A 128 4.91 -18.19 14.66
CA GLY A 128 4.61 -19.45 13.97
C GLY A 128 3.44 -20.24 14.57
N PRO A 129 3.47 -21.59 14.55
CA PRO A 129 2.27 -22.44 14.60
C PRO A 129 1.52 -22.49 15.94
N LEU A 130 2.11 -21.99 17.03
CA LEU A 130 1.44 -21.93 18.35
C LEU A 130 0.36 -20.82 18.44
N GLU A 131 0.32 -19.87 17.51
CA GLU A 131 -0.70 -18.80 17.48
C GLU A 131 -2.01 -19.20 16.79
N GLN A 132 -2.04 -20.32 16.04
CA GLN A 132 -3.24 -20.77 15.30
C GLN A 132 -4.45 -21.05 16.19
N GLN A 133 -4.23 -21.36 17.47
CA GLN A 133 -5.30 -21.65 18.43
C GLN A 133 -5.82 -20.40 19.15
N PHE A 134 -5.11 -19.26 19.07
CA PHE A 134 -5.43 -18.01 19.77
C PHE A 134 -5.80 -16.84 18.82
N MET A 135 -5.82 -17.07 17.50
CA MET A 135 -6.05 -16.04 16.49
C MET A 135 -7.08 -16.47 15.42
N ASP A 136 -8.27 -15.86 15.43
CA ASP A 136 -9.30 -16.10 14.39
C ASP A 136 -8.99 -15.42 13.03
N THR A 137 -7.84 -14.76 12.90
CA THR A 137 -7.39 -14.11 11.67
C THR A 137 -6.60 -15.04 10.77
N CYS A 138 -6.09 -16.16 11.28
CA CYS A 138 -5.25 -17.07 10.51
C CYS A 138 -6.07 -17.97 9.56
N PRO A 139 -5.46 -18.40 8.43
CA PRO A 139 -6.08 -19.39 7.54
C PRO A 139 -6.38 -20.69 8.29
N LYS A 140 -7.61 -21.19 8.18
CA LYS A 140 -7.98 -22.51 8.69
C LYS A 140 -7.36 -23.57 7.79
N LYS A 141 -6.45 -24.37 8.33
CA LYS A 141 -5.84 -25.54 7.67
C LYS A 141 -6.04 -26.79 8.51
N GLU A 142 -5.93 -27.96 7.87
CA GLU A 142 -5.91 -29.27 8.54
C GLU A 142 -4.82 -29.34 9.63
N LEU A 143 -5.05 -30.13 10.69
CA LEU A 143 -4.20 -30.21 11.89
C LEU A 143 -2.74 -30.57 11.56
N LEU A 144 -2.51 -31.31 10.46
CA LEU A 144 -1.19 -31.75 9.99
C LEU A 144 -0.45 -30.67 9.16
N GLU A 145 -1.19 -29.71 8.56
CA GLU A 145 -0.64 -28.50 7.90
C GLU A 145 -0.45 -27.32 8.87
N SER A 146 -0.99 -27.41 10.10
CA SER A 146 -0.72 -26.43 11.15
C SER A 146 0.75 -26.46 11.59
N LEU A 147 1.41 -27.64 11.60
CA LEU A 147 2.80 -27.76 12.01
C LEU A 147 3.83 -27.15 11.05
N THR A 148 3.44 -26.81 9.81
CA THR A 148 4.33 -26.23 8.79
C THR A 148 4.10 -24.75 8.56
N VAL A 149 3.24 -24.09 9.34
CA VAL A 149 2.95 -22.67 9.15
C VAL A 149 4.16 -21.82 9.55
N LEU A 150 4.76 -21.22 8.53
CA LEU A 150 5.89 -20.31 8.68
C LEU A 150 5.44 -18.98 9.30
N PRO A 151 6.23 -18.36 10.19
CA PRO A 151 5.95 -17.01 10.66
C PRO A 151 5.94 -16.02 9.49
N CYS A 152 5.00 -15.08 9.50
CA CYS A 152 4.84 -14.13 8.40
C CYS A 152 6.09 -13.31 8.04
N PRO A 153 6.95 -12.87 9.00
CA PRO A 153 8.20 -12.20 8.67
C PRO A 153 9.14 -13.03 7.79
N ALA A 154 9.18 -14.35 7.98
CA ALA A 154 9.99 -15.26 7.17
C ALA A 154 9.32 -15.57 5.82
N ALA A 155 7.99 -15.74 5.80
CA ALA A 155 7.22 -15.92 4.57
C ALA A 155 7.35 -14.71 3.62
N ILE A 156 7.43 -13.50 4.18
CA ILE A 156 7.71 -12.29 3.40
C ILE A 156 9.07 -12.39 2.71
N GLU A 157 10.15 -12.75 3.42
CA GLU A 157 11.47 -12.93 2.79
C GLU A 157 11.45 -14.01 1.71
N GLU A 158 10.74 -15.11 1.95
CA GLU A 158 10.68 -16.23 1.01
C GLU A 158 9.89 -15.88 -0.26
N ILE A 159 8.75 -15.18 -0.15
CA ILE A 159 8.00 -14.67 -1.31
C ILE A 159 8.84 -13.67 -2.09
N PHE A 160 9.51 -12.74 -1.41
CA PHE A 160 10.34 -11.74 -2.09
C PHE A 160 11.56 -12.36 -2.77
N ASN A 161 12.15 -13.45 -2.25
CA ASN A 161 13.27 -14.12 -2.91
C ASN A 161 12.83 -15.07 -4.04
N SER A 162 11.72 -15.79 -3.87
CA SER A 162 11.27 -16.84 -4.82
C SER A 162 10.33 -16.32 -5.91
N LYS A 163 9.56 -15.26 -5.64
CA LYS A 163 8.56 -14.67 -6.57
C LYS A 163 8.95 -13.27 -7.03
N LEU A 164 10.18 -12.82 -6.77
CA LEU A 164 10.67 -11.49 -7.15
C LEU A 164 10.42 -11.19 -8.62
N ASN A 165 10.64 -12.16 -9.52
CA ASN A 165 10.43 -11.95 -10.95
C ASN A 165 8.98 -11.61 -11.31
N VAL A 166 8.00 -12.20 -10.62
CA VAL A 166 6.57 -11.94 -10.89
C VAL A 166 6.16 -10.58 -10.32
N ILE A 167 6.53 -10.32 -9.06
CA ILE A 167 6.25 -9.04 -8.39
C ILE A 167 6.96 -7.89 -9.11
N GLY A 168 8.21 -8.11 -9.52
CA GLY A 168 9.02 -7.21 -10.32
C GLY A 168 8.41 -6.94 -11.69
N ALA A 169 7.92 -7.97 -12.40
CA ALA A 169 7.26 -7.78 -13.70
C ALA A 169 5.98 -6.94 -13.59
N VAL A 170 5.15 -7.19 -12.58
CA VAL A 170 3.93 -6.39 -12.31
C VAL A 170 4.29 -4.95 -11.97
N GLY A 171 5.29 -4.75 -11.09
CA GLY A 171 5.78 -3.42 -10.72
C GLY A 171 6.35 -2.64 -11.91
N ILE A 172 7.13 -3.30 -12.76
CA ILE A 172 7.66 -2.72 -14.01
C ILE A 172 6.51 -2.36 -14.96
N GLY A 173 5.50 -3.22 -15.12
CA GLY A 173 4.35 -2.96 -15.97
C GLY A 173 3.57 -1.72 -15.53
N ILE A 174 3.28 -1.60 -14.24
CA ILE A 174 2.62 -0.43 -13.67
C ILE A 174 3.49 0.82 -13.87
N ALA A 175 4.80 0.75 -13.59
CA ALA A 175 5.72 1.86 -13.78
C ALA A 175 5.77 2.32 -15.24
N VAL A 176 5.79 1.40 -16.20
CA VAL A 176 5.78 1.70 -17.64
C VAL A 176 4.48 2.42 -18.02
N VAL A 177 3.32 1.92 -17.60
CA VAL A 177 2.02 2.56 -17.85
C VAL A 177 1.97 3.97 -17.25
N MET A 178 2.45 4.13 -16.01
CA MET A 178 2.54 5.44 -15.37
C MET A 178 3.47 6.38 -16.16
N ILE A 179 4.66 5.93 -16.55
CA ILE A 179 5.62 6.72 -17.34
C ILE A 179 5.01 7.18 -18.65
N PHE A 180 4.34 6.30 -19.39
CA PHE A 180 3.64 6.69 -20.61
C PHE A 180 2.55 7.72 -20.33
N GLY A 181 1.75 7.54 -19.26
CA GLY A 181 0.77 8.52 -18.82
C GLY A 181 1.37 9.89 -18.52
N MET A 182 2.52 9.94 -17.84
CA MET A 182 3.25 11.18 -17.56
C MET A 182 3.74 11.87 -18.84
N ILE A 183 4.30 11.09 -19.78
CA ILE A 183 4.81 11.61 -21.05
C ILE A 183 3.67 12.18 -21.89
N PHE A 184 2.57 11.45 -22.06
CA PHE A 184 1.42 11.92 -22.82
C PHE A 184 0.77 13.16 -22.19
N SER A 185 0.67 13.21 -20.86
CA SER A 185 0.15 14.38 -20.15
C SER A 185 1.01 15.63 -20.39
N MET A 186 2.35 15.49 -20.37
CA MET A 186 3.25 16.61 -20.63
C MET A 186 3.16 17.09 -22.09
N ILE A 187 3.09 16.17 -23.05
CA ILE A 187 2.92 16.51 -24.48
C ILE A 187 1.60 17.25 -24.70
N LEU A 188 0.51 16.78 -24.09
CA LEU A 188 -0.81 17.37 -24.23
C LEU A 188 -0.87 18.77 -23.60
N CYS A 189 -0.29 18.96 -22.42
CA CYS A 189 -0.17 20.27 -21.78
C CYS A 189 0.61 21.26 -22.65
N CYS A 190 1.72 20.84 -23.25
CA CYS A 190 2.51 21.66 -24.17
C CYS A 190 1.73 22.02 -25.45
N ALA A 191 0.95 21.09 -26.00
CA ALA A 191 0.11 21.33 -27.17
C ALA A 191 -1.02 22.33 -26.87
N ILE A 192 -1.70 22.20 -25.72
CA ILE A 192 -2.80 23.10 -25.30
C ILE A 192 -2.27 24.51 -24.97
N ARG A 193 -1.10 24.62 -24.36
CA ARG A 193 -0.49 25.93 -24.09
C ARG A 193 -0.12 26.65 -25.38
N ARG A 194 0.47 25.91 -26.33
CA ARG A 194 0.84 26.45 -27.65
C ARG A 194 -0.36 26.90 -28.48
N SER A 195 -1.50 26.23 -28.38
CA SER A 195 -2.71 26.67 -29.07
C SER A 195 -3.34 27.93 -28.46
N ARG A 196 -3.12 28.19 -27.17
CA ARG A 196 -3.64 29.38 -26.47
C ARG A 196 -2.78 30.64 -26.65
N GLU A 197 -1.49 30.49 -26.97
CA GLU A 197 -0.59 31.61 -27.29
C GLU A 197 -0.70 32.09 -28.75
N MET A 198 -1.45 31.38 -29.59
CA MET A 198 -1.72 31.75 -30.99
C MET A 198 -3.09 32.41 -31.21
N VAL A 199 -3.83 32.69 -30.13
CA VAL A 199 -5.10 33.45 -30.10
C VAL A 199 -4.90 34.68 -29.24
#